data_AF-A0A1W2TS17-F1
#
_entry.id   AF-A0A1W2TS17-F1
#
_cell.length_a   1.000
_cell.length_b   1.000
_cell.length_c   1.000
_cell.angle_alpha   90.00
_cell.angle_beta   90.00
_cell.angle_gamma   90.00
#
_symmetry.space_group_name_H-M   'P 1'
#
loop_
_entity.id
_entity.type
_entity.pdbx_description
1 polymer ?
#
loop_
_entity_poly.entity_id
_entity_poly.type
_entity_poly.pdbx_seq_one_letter_code
_entity_poly.pdbx_strand_id
1 'polypeptide(L)'
;MANEQEYEGELFVPQPSPATVNGQEDEPTLQQPSLAMGQNGAIQVGHAQPPAVANATGQVLASGQFQCALMDRHGAATTQMCGATMNNTVGSIKSHLSKIHRPTSNYVRSQASHAKSHGQPPLVCDRPRLNGEGWCTNELYGKHSLVAHARKAHKFKGSSVSLSTPWKDLTVGQQMYYSVRVQLERRRLENGNVYTPEDEALNTRYEQEKFPDIV
;
A
#
# COMPACT_ATOMS: atom_id res chain seq x y z
N MET A 1 51.28 -9.06 -47.41
CA MET A 1 50.40 -7.88 -47.60
C MET A 1 49.63 -7.70 -46.31
N ALA A 2 49.50 -6.44 -45.87
CA ALA A 2 48.77 -5.92 -44.71
C ALA A 2 49.33 -6.21 -43.29
N ASN A 3 49.84 -5.11 -42.73
CA ASN A 3 50.09 -4.77 -41.32
C ASN A 3 48.74 -4.39 -40.67
N GLU A 4 48.54 -4.63 -39.37
CA GLU A 4 47.58 -3.92 -38.47
C GLU A 4 47.66 -4.58 -37.07
N GLN A 5 48.58 -4.12 -36.20
CA GLN A 5 48.33 -3.25 -35.04
C GLN A 5 47.39 -3.85 -33.96
N GLU A 6 48.02 -4.33 -32.89
CA GLU A 6 47.42 -4.65 -31.59
C GLU A 6 46.87 -3.36 -30.93
N TYR A 7 45.64 -3.41 -30.44
CA TYR A 7 45.04 -2.36 -29.64
C TYR A 7 44.66 -2.95 -28.27
N GLU A 8 45.44 -2.61 -27.26
CA GLU A 8 45.14 -2.85 -25.86
C GLU A 8 44.05 -1.87 -25.40
N GLY A 9 42.92 -2.40 -24.94
CA GLY A 9 41.83 -1.62 -24.34
C GLY A 9 41.72 -1.93 -22.86
N GLU A 10 42.54 -1.26 -22.04
CA GLU A 10 42.38 -1.25 -20.58
C GLU A 10 41.11 -0.48 -20.19
N LEU A 11 40.23 -1.14 -19.44
CA LEU A 11 39.06 -0.54 -18.79
C LEU A 11 39.52 0.37 -17.64
N PHE A 12 39.40 1.67 -17.86
CA PHE A 12 39.66 2.71 -16.86
C PHE A 12 38.63 2.61 -15.71
N VAL A 13 39.07 2.17 -14.54
CA VAL A 13 38.31 2.26 -13.28
C VAL A 13 38.78 3.52 -12.54
N PRO A 14 37.94 4.54 -12.32
CA PRO A 14 38.36 5.68 -11.51
C PRO A 14 38.46 5.26 -10.03
N GLN A 15 39.68 5.31 -9.48
CA GLN A 15 39.93 5.20 -8.04
C GLN A 15 39.62 6.53 -7.33
N PRO A 16 39.03 6.53 -6.12
CA PRO A 16 38.91 7.74 -5.32
C PRO A 16 40.26 8.10 -4.69
N SER A 17 40.73 9.32 -4.95
CA SER A 17 41.86 9.93 -4.23
C SER A 17 41.42 10.47 -2.86
N PRO A 18 42.30 10.49 -1.85
CA PRO A 18 41.96 10.83 -0.47
C PRO A 18 41.85 12.35 -0.29
N ALA A 19 40.77 12.82 0.35
CA ALA A 19 40.67 14.21 0.79
C ALA A 19 41.11 14.34 2.26
N THR A 20 42.10 15.19 2.42
CA THR A 20 42.82 15.66 3.59
C THR A 20 41.92 16.04 4.77
N VAL A 21 42.28 15.56 5.96
CA VAL A 21 41.80 16.04 7.27
C VAL A 21 42.42 17.40 7.55
N ASN A 22 41.60 18.43 7.68
CA ASN A 22 41.92 19.63 8.47
C ASN A 22 40.86 19.77 9.54
N GLY A 23 41.29 19.65 10.80
CA GLY A 23 40.44 19.88 11.96
C GLY A 23 40.16 21.36 12.14
N GLN A 24 38.89 21.70 12.30
CA GLN A 24 38.44 22.80 13.13
C GLN A 24 37.23 22.30 13.91
N GLU A 25 37.38 22.29 15.22
CA GLU A 25 36.37 21.93 16.20
C GLU A 25 35.42 23.13 16.32
N ASP A 26 34.24 23.05 15.70
CA ASP A 26 33.18 24.04 15.91
C ASP A 26 32.15 23.48 16.91
N GLU A 27 32.10 24.14 18.07
CA GLU A 27 31.13 24.01 19.14
C GLU A 27 29.67 23.99 18.60
N PRO A 28 28.77 23.17 19.15
CA PRO A 28 27.35 23.31 18.85
C PRO A 28 26.81 24.60 19.49
N THR A 29 26.66 25.65 18.68
CA THR A 29 25.99 26.88 19.09
C THR A 29 24.51 26.58 19.39
N LEU A 30 24.16 26.53 20.68
CA LEU A 30 22.78 26.63 21.16
C LEU A 30 22.21 28.00 20.73
N GLN A 31 21.49 28.04 19.61
CA GLN A 31 20.68 29.20 19.26
C GLN A 31 19.52 29.31 20.26
N GLN A 32 19.68 30.21 21.23
CA GLN A 32 18.61 30.67 22.09
C GLN A 32 17.52 31.37 21.24
N PRO A 33 16.23 31.15 21.52
CA PRO A 33 15.17 31.89 20.85
C PRO A 33 15.26 33.37 21.23
N SER A 34 15.54 34.23 20.25
CA SER A 34 15.45 35.67 20.41
C SER A 34 13.97 36.08 20.56
N LEU A 35 13.59 36.54 21.75
CA LEU A 35 12.31 37.20 22.00
C LEU A 35 12.31 38.57 21.31
N ALA A 36 11.76 38.65 20.11
CA ALA A 36 11.36 39.92 19.52
C ALA A 36 9.95 40.28 20.02
N MET A 37 9.86 41.19 20.99
CA MET A 37 8.59 41.84 21.33
C MET A 37 8.21 42.82 20.21
N GLY A 38 7.43 42.34 19.25
CA GLY A 38 6.74 43.16 18.25
C GLY A 38 5.31 43.42 18.68
N GLN A 39 5.01 44.66 19.07
CA GLN A 39 3.65 45.19 19.20
C GLN A 39 2.94 45.15 17.83
N ASN A 40 1.62 44.94 17.87
CA ASN A 40 0.66 44.85 16.76
C ASN A 40 0.30 43.43 16.26
N GLY A 41 -0.65 42.79 16.96
CA GLY A 41 -1.96 42.45 16.38
C GLY A 41 -2.08 41.53 15.16
N ALA A 42 -1.03 40.84 14.72
CA ALA A 42 -1.12 39.84 13.67
C ALA A 42 -1.16 38.42 14.28
N ILE A 43 -2.31 37.78 14.14
CA ILE A 43 -2.50 36.35 14.44
C ILE A 43 -1.43 35.57 13.67
N GLN A 44 -0.52 34.93 14.39
CA GLN A 44 0.41 33.99 13.76
C GLN A 44 -0.43 32.86 13.15
N VAL A 45 -0.42 32.78 11.82
CA VAL A 45 -0.99 31.67 11.08
C VAL A 45 -0.19 30.43 11.47
N GLY A 46 -0.75 29.65 12.39
CA GLY A 46 -0.13 28.43 12.90
C GLY A 46 0.24 27.53 11.73
N HIS A 47 1.52 27.20 11.64
CA HIS A 47 2.00 26.19 10.72
C HIS A 47 1.19 24.92 11.00
N ALA A 48 0.34 24.51 10.04
CA ALA A 48 -0.45 23.31 10.18
C ALA A 48 0.50 22.13 10.34
N GLN A 49 0.61 21.61 11.56
CA GLN A 49 1.50 20.49 11.84
C GLN A 49 1.05 19.30 11.00
N PRO A 50 1.94 18.65 10.24
CA PRO A 50 1.54 17.50 9.43
C PRO A 50 1.12 16.33 10.33
N PRO A 51 0.31 15.39 9.82
CA PRO A 51 0.05 14.14 10.51
C PRO A 51 1.36 13.41 10.80
N ALA A 52 1.51 12.87 12.01
CA ALA A 52 2.69 12.10 12.42
C ALA A 52 2.86 10.78 11.64
N VAL A 53 1.82 10.34 10.93
CA VAL A 53 1.86 9.18 10.02
C VAL A 53 1.71 9.69 8.59
N ALA A 54 2.74 9.48 7.77
CA ALA A 54 2.68 9.79 6.35
C ALA A 54 1.49 9.07 5.69
N ASN A 55 0.79 9.77 4.78
CA ASN A 55 -0.41 9.28 4.08
C ASN A 55 -1.60 8.92 4.98
N ALA A 56 -1.62 9.37 6.24
CA ALA A 56 -2.82 9.26 7.07
C ALA A 56 -3.94 10.11 6.46
N THR A 57 -5.12 9.50 6.29
CA THR A 57 -6.29 10.14 5.70
C THR A 57 -7.07 10.85 6.80
N GLY A 58 -6.92 12.17 6.86
CA GLY A 58 -7.48 13.02 7.91
C GLY A 58 -6.79 14.39 7.95
N GLN A 59 -7.03 15.14 9.02
CA GLN A 59 -6.43 16.47 9.22
C GLN A 59 -5.94 16.64 10.65
N VAL A 60 -4.93 17.48 10.84
CA VAL A 60 -4.51 17.94 12.17
C VAL A 60 -5.25 19.24 12.46
N LEU A 61 -5.95 19.27 13.58
CA LEU A 61 -6.69 20.43 14.07
C LEU A 61 -5.71 21.47 14.62
N ALA A 62 -6.15 22.72 14.74
CA ALA A 62 -5.37 23.79 15.37
C ALA A 62 -4.93 23.46 16.82
N SER A 63 -5.64 22.55 17.50
CA SER A 63 -5.27 22.02 18.82
C SER A 63 -4.08 21.06 18.81
N GLY A 64 -3.52 20.73 17.64
CA GLY A 64 -2.45 19.73 17.49
C GLY A 64 -2.96 18.28 17.52
N GLN A 65 -4.26 18.06 17.62
CA GLN A 65 -4.87 16.72 17.58
C GLN A 65 -5.17 16.29 16.14
N PHE A 66 -5.08 14.99 15.87
CA PHE A 66 -5.43 14.39 14.59
C PHE A 66 -6.90 13.95 14.58
N GLN A 67 -7.60 14.27 13.50
CA GLN A 67 -8.96 13.82 13.22
C GLN A 67 -8.96 13.01 11.92
N CYS A 68 -9.45 11.77 11.97
CA CYS A 68 -9.43 10.87 10.82
C CYS A 68 -10.66 11.06 9.91
N ALA A 69 -10.48 10.88 8.60
CA ALA A 69 -11.58 10.80 7.65
C ALA A 69 -12.30 9.44 7.74
N LEU A 70 -13.62 9.41 7.54
CA LEU A 70 -14.35 8.16 7.35
C LEU A 70 -13.94 7.51 6.04
N MET A 71 -13.94 6.18 6.03
CA MET A 71 -13.75 5.39 4.83
C MET A 71 -15.09 4.94 4.28
N ASP A 72 -15.25 5.03 2.96
CA ASP A 72 -16.39 4.46 2.28
C ASP A 72 -16.30 2.93 2.26
N ARG A 73 -17.33 2.29 1.71
CA ARG A 73 -17.39 0.83 1.58
C ARG A 73 -16.36 0.25 0.61
N HIS A 74 -15.76 1.05 -0.26
CA HIS A 74 -14.65 0.69 -1.16
C HIS A 74 -13.29 0.84 -0.46
N GLY A 75 -13.27 1.49 0.71
CA GLY A 75 -12.07 1.81 1.46
C GLY A 75 -11.30 2.99 0.86
N ALA A 76 -12.00 3.92 0.21
CA ALA A 76 -11.52 5.26 -0.10
C ALA A 76 -11.92 6.24 1.00
N ALA A 77 -11.12 7.28 1.21
CA ALA A 77 -11.46 8.32 2.18
C ALA A 77 -12.63 9.17 1.65
N THR A 78 -13.59 9.41 2.54
CA THR A 78 -14.71 10.32 2.28
C THR A 78 -14.35 11.73 2.71
N THR A 79 -15.20 12.70 2.34
CA THR A 79 -15.11 14.08 2.84
C THR A 79 -15.62 14.23 4.28
N GLN A 80 -16.22 13.18 4.86
CA GLN A 80 -16.74 13.20 6.22
C GLN A 80 -15.69 12.75 7.22
N MET A 81 -15.59 13.43 8.36
CA MET A 81 -14.70 13.03 9.44
C MET A 81 -15.35 11.94 10.29
N CYS A 82 -14.54 11.03 10.83
CA CYS A 82 -15.05 9.94 11.67
C CYS A 82 -15.56 10.38 13.05
N GLY A 83 -15.47 11.68 13.35
CA GLY A 83 -15.83 12.26 14.64
C GLY A 83 -14.85 11.97 15.77
N ALA A 84 -13.92 11.03 15.59
CA ALA A 84 -12.88 10.73 16.57
C ALA A 84 -11.67 11.66 16.40
N THR A 85 -11.31 12.32 17.49
CA THR A 85 -10.09 13.12 17.61
C THR A 85 -9.11 12.40 18.53
N MET A 86 -7.83 12.43 18.19
CA MET A 86 -6.77 11.72 18.94
C MET A 86 -5.46 12.51 18.94
N ASN A 87 -4.54 12.15 19.83
CA ASN A 87 -3.20 12.76 19.82
C ASN A 87 -2.50 12.51 18.48
N ASN A 88 -1.85 13.54 17.91
CA ASN A 88 -1.08 13.44 16.67
C ASN A 88 0.26 12.70 16.90
N THR A 89 0.18 11.42 17.25
CA THR A 89 1.32 10.53 17.46
C THR A 89 1.19 9.29 16.58
N VAL A 90 2.32 8.71 16.18
CA VAL A 90 2.34 7.50 15.34
C VAL A 90 1.53 6.36 15.96
N GLY A 91 1.64 6.15 17.28
CA GLY A 91 0.94 5.08 17.99
C GLY A 91 -0.59 5.26 17.99
N SER A 92 -1.06 6.45 18.36
CA SER A 92 -2.50 6.77 18.40
C SER A 92 -3.14 6.67 17.02
N ILE A 93 -2.50 7.27 16.01
CA ILE A 93 -3.01 7.27 14.63
C ILE A 93 -3.03 5.84 14.07
N LYS A 94 -1.92 5.09 14.14
CA LYS A 94 -1.90 3.71 13.63
C LYS A 94 -2.93 2.81 14.31
N SER A 95 -3.10 2.94 15.62
CA SER A 95 -4.11 2.18 16.38
C SER A 95 -5.53 2.49 15.89
N HIS A 96 -5.87 3.77 15.73
CA HIS A 96 -7.18 4.19 15.22
C HIS A 96 -7.40 3.75 13.77
N LEU A 97 -6.46 4.03 12.87
CA LEU A 97 -6.54 3.64 11.47
C LEU A 97 -6.71 2.12 11.33
N SER A 98 -6.09 1.33 12.22
CA SER A 98 -6.27 -0.12 12.20
C SER A 98 -7.71 -0.57 12.48
N LYS A 99 -8.47 0.21 13.25
CA LYS A 99 -9.88 -0.09 13.58
C LYS A 99 -10.86 0.38 12.50
N ILE A 100 -10.47 1.32 11.65
CA ILE A 100 -11.37 1.87 10.62
C ILE A 100 -11.00 1.38 9.22
N HIS A 101 -9.70 1.32 8.88
CA HIS A 101 -9.23 1.07 7.51
C HIS A 101 -8.92 -0.40 7.24
N ARG A 102 -8.72 -1.24 8.27
CA ARG A 102 -8.49 -2.67 8.06
C ARG A 102 -9.78 -3.34 7.60
N PRO A 103 -9.76 -4.15 6.52
CA PRO A 103 -10.98 -4.83 6.06
C PRO A 103 -11.58 -5.78 7.08
N THR A 104 -10.81 -6.26 8.06
CA THR A 104 -11.29 -7.15 9.12
C THR A 104 -11.90 -6.40 10.30
N SER A 105 -11.92 -5.07 10.28
CA SER A 105 -12.42 -4.29 11.40
C SER A 105 -13.94 -4.34 11.50
N ASN A 106 -14.45 -4.10 12.71
CA ASN A 106 -15.89 -4.03 12.96
C ASN A 106 -16.57 -2.92 12.15
N TYR A 107 -15.89 -1.79 11.96
CA TYR A 107 -16.40 -0.69 11.12
C TYR A 107 -16.62 -1.12 9.66
N VAL A 108 -15.62 -1.77 9.04
CA VAL A 108 -15.78 -2.19 7.63
C VAL A 108 -16.90 -3.24 7.49
N ARG A 109 -17.05 -4.13 8.49
CA ARG A 109 -18.16 -5.10 8.53
C ARG A 109 -19.52 -4.41 8.72
N SER A 110 -19.62 -3.38 9.56
CA SER A 110 -20.89 -2.65 9.73
C SER A 110 -21.28 -1.90 8.48
N GLN A 111 -20.32 -1.28 7.77
CA GLN A 111 -20.57 -0.62 6.48
C GLN A 111 -21.07 -1.61 5.41
N ALA A 112 -20.50 -2.82 5.37
CA ALA A 112 -20.98 -3.91 4.51
C ALA A 112 -22.44 -4.28 4.80
N SER A 113 -22.78 -4.51 6.08
CA SER A 113 -24.15 -4.83 6.50
C SER A 113 -25.13 -3.70 6.18
N HIS A 114 -24.73 -2.46 6.44
CA HIS A 114 -25.54 -1.27 6.15
C HIS A 114 -25.82 -1.13 4.65
N ALA A 115 -24.81 -1.30 3.80
CA ALA A 115 -24.98 -1.24 2.35
C ALA A 115 -25.98 -2.29 1.85
N LYS A 116 -25.90 -3.52 2.39
CA LYS A 116 -26.83 -4.60 2.08
C LYS A 116 -28.26 -4.30 2.53
N SER A 117 -28.45 -3.80 3.76
CA SER A 117 -29.78 -3.54 4.31
C SER A 117 -30.50 -2.35 3.65
N HIS A 118 -29.74 -1.40 3.10
CA HIS A 118 -30.29 -0.21 2.44
C HIS A 118 -30.33 -0.33 0.90
N GLY A 119 -30.22 -1.55 0.36
CA GLY A 119 -30.36 -1.81 -1.08
C GLY A 119 -29.33 -1.10 -1.96
N GLN A 120 -28.15 -0.75 -1.41
CA GLN A 120 -27.10 -0.18 -2.23
C GLN A 120 -26.57 -1.22 -3.22
N PRO A 121 -26.19 -0.83 -4.44
CA PRO A 121 -25.69 -1.78 -5.43
C PRO A 121 -24.46 -2.54 -4.90
N PRO A 122 -24.29 -3.83 -5.19
CA PRO A 122 -23.13 -4.58 -4.71
C PRO A 122 -21.82 -4.13 -5.38
N LEU A 123 -20.70 -4.48 -4.75
CA LEU A 123 -19.39 -4.46 -5.39
C LEU A 123 -19.24 -5.76 -6.17
N VAL A 124 -18.88 -5.67 -7.45
CA VAL A 124 -18.67 -6.86 -8.28
C VAL A 124 -17.18 -7.21 -8.27
N CYS A 125 -16.84 -8.45 -7.92
CA CYS A 125 -15.49 -8.95 -8.13
C CYS A 125 -15.24 -9.02 -9.65
N ASP A 126 -14.12 -8.49 -10.12
CA ASP A 126 -13.76 -8.41 -11.54
C ASP A 126 -12.49 -9.19 -11.87
N ARG A 127 -12.14 -10.17 -11.02
CA ARG A 127 -10.92 -10.97 -11.15
C ARG A 127 -11.13 -12.16 -12.08
N PRO A 128 -10.11 -12.59 -12.85
CA PRO A 128 -10.19 -13.86 -13.57
C PRO A 128 -10.36 -15.02 -12.58
N ARG A 129 -11.15 -16.03 -12.98
CA ARG A 129 -11.36 -17.24 -12.17
C ARG A 129 -10.10 -18.10 -12.19
N LEU A 130 -9.79 -18.72 -11.05
CA LEU A 130 -8.61 -19.59 -10.94
C LEU A 130 -8.69 -20.83 -11.84
N ASN A 131 -9.90 -21.32 -12.12
CA ASN A 131 -10.10 -22.44 -13.03
C ASN A 131 -9.97 -22.05 -14.52
N GLY A 132 -9.72 -20.77 -14.83
CA GLY A 132 -9.59 -20.28 -16.21
C GLY A 132 -10.90 -20.02 -16.94
N GLU A 133 -12.07 -20.23 -16.31
CA GLU A 133 -13.39 -20.06 -16.92
C GLU A 133 -13.85 -18.58 -16.95
N GLY A 134 -13.01 -17.71 -17.51
CA GLY A 134 -13.31 -16.29 -17.66
C GLY A 134 -13.28 -15.50 -16.35
N TRP A 135 -14.24 -14.58 -16.19
CA TRP A 135 -14.26 -13.60 -15.10
C TRP A 135 -15.13 -14.06 -13.92
N CYS A 136 -14.69 -13.74 -12.71
CA CYS A 136 -15.55 -13.74 -11.53
C CYS A 136 -16.51 -12.56 -11.65
N THR A 137 -17.73 -12.74 -11.16
CA THR A 137 -18.80 -11.75 -11.18
C THR A 137 -19.56 -11.73 -9.86
N ASN A 138 -18.94 -12.24 -8.79
CA ASN A 138 -19.60 -12.35 -7.50
C ASN A 138 -19.90 -10.97 -6.91
N GLU A 139 -21.14 -10.80 -6.50
CA GLU A 139 -21.66 -9.59 -5.86
C GLU A 139 -21.39 -9.59 -4.36
N LEU A 140 -20.74 -8.54 -3.87
CA LEU A 140 -20.18 -8.45 -2.53
C LEU A 140 -20.48 -7.09 -1.92
N TYR A 141 -21.01 -7.09 -0.70
CA TYR A 141 -21.37 -5.87 -0.01
C TYR A 141 -20.20 -5.45 0.88
N GLY A 142 -19.41 -4.48 0.40
CA GLY A 142 -18.30 -3.85 1.13
C GLY A 142 -16.94 -4.55 1.03
N LYS A 143 -15.89 -3.79 1.36
CA LYS A 143 -14.47 -4.19 1.27
C LYS A 143 -14.13 -5.44 2.08
N HIS A 144 -14.76 -5.66 3.23
CA HIS A 144 -14.56 -6.88 4.03
C HIS A 144 -14.89 -8.13 3.21
N SER A 145 -16.07 -8.14 2.61
CA SER A 145 -16.61 -9.24 1.79
C SER A 145 -15.75 -9.46 0.55
N LEU A 146 -15.33 -8.37 -0.11
CA LEU A 146 -14.43 -8.40 -1.26
C LEU A 146 -13.08 -9.07 -0.94
N VAL A 147 -12.45 -8.65 0.16
CA VAL A 147 -11.16 -9.19 0.62
C VAL A 147 -11.28 -10.66 1.01
N ALA A 148 -12.34 -11.03 1.74
CA ALA A 148 -12.59 -12.42 2.12
C ALA A 148 -12.83 -13.31 0.90
N HIS A 149 -13.62 -12.83 -0.06
CA HIS A 149 -13.87 -13.52 -1.33
C HIS A 149 -12.58 -13.71 -2.12
N ALA A 150 -11.78 -12.67 -2.32
CA ALA A 150 -10.54 -12.76 -3.08
C ALA A 150 -9.52 -13.74 -2.47
N ARG A 151 -9.43 -13.79 -1.13
CA ARG A 151 -8.59 -14.79 -0.43
C ARG A 151 -9.07 -16.21 -0.69
N LYS A 152 -10.38 -16.45 -0.67
CA LYS A 152 -10.96 -17.80 -0.79
C LYS A 152 -11.06 -18.28 -2.24
N ALA A 153 -11.68 -17.48 -3.11
CA ALA A 153 -11.99 -17.85 -4.49
C ALA A 153 -10.84 -17.61 -5.46
N HIS A 154 -9.96 -16.66 -5.14
CA HIS A 154 -8.84 -16.27 -5.99
C HIS A 154 -7.46 -16.57 -5.37
N LYS A 155 -7.44 -17.29 -4.23
CA LYS A 155 -6.24 -17.65 -3.45
C LYS A 155 -5.27 -16.48 -3.27
N PHE A 156 -5.81 -15.26 -3.13
CA PHE A 156 -4.98 -14.06 -3.06
C PHE A 156 -4.35 -13.90 -1.68
N LYS A 157 -3.01 -13.80 -1.64
CA LYS A 157 -2.23 -13.55 -0.43
C LYS A 157 -1.50 -12.21 -0.57
N GLY A 158 -2.08 -11.12 -0.07
CA GLY A 158 -1.50 -9.77 -0.22
C GLY A 158 -2.19 -8.70 0.61
N SER A 159 -1.79 -7.44 0.42
CA SER A 159 -2.42 -6.31 1.11
C SER A 159 -3.87 -6.10 0.68
N SER A 160 -4.65 -5.50 1.57
CA SER A 160 -6.05 -5.21 1.35
C SER A 160 -6.34 -4.10 0.34
N VAL A 161 -5.32 -3.32 -0.03
CA VAL A 161 -5.47 -2.23 -0.99
C VAL A 161 -5.59 -2.82 -2.39
N SER A 162 -4.62 -3.65 -2.79
CA SER A 162 -4.63 -4.36 -4.07
C SER A 162 -5.85 -5.29 -4.25
N LEU A 163 -6.42 -5.76 -3.13
CA LEU A 163 -7.64 -6.55 -3.12
C LEU A 163 -8.91 -5.75 -3.45
N SER A 164 -8.87 -4.44 -3.24
CA SER A 164 -9.97 -3.52 -3.56
C SER A 164 -9.76 -2.75 -4.87
N THR A 165 -8.57 -2.84 -5.46
CA THR A 165 -8.26 -2.20 -6.75
C THR A 165 -8.93 -2.98 -7.89
N PRO A 166 -9.73 -2.34 -8.77
CA PRO A 166 -10.26 -2.99 -9.97
C PRO A 166 -9.16 -3.64 -10.80
N TRP A 167 -9.47 -4.71 -11.53
CA TRP A 167 -8.49 -5.49 -12.28
C TRP A 167 -7.72 -4.63 -13.27
N LYS A 168 -8.45 -3.78 -14.00
CA LYS A 168 -7.89 -2.83 -14.97
C LYS A 168 -6.88 -1.84 -14.36
N ASP A 169 -6.97 -1.60 -13.04
CA ASP A 169 -6.16 -0.63 -12.32
C ASP A 169 -5.00 -1.31 -11.56
N LEU A 170 -4.87 -2.63 -11.66
CA LEU A 170 -3.70 -3.36 -11.17
C LEU A 170 -2.47 -3.10 -12.04
N THR A 171 -1.28 -3.13 -11.44
CA THR A 171 -0.02 -3.02 -12.20
C THR A 171 0.19 -4.25 -13.10
N VAL A 172 1.03 -4.12 -14.13
CA VAL A 172 1.36 -5.24 -15.03
C VAL A 172 1.92 -6.43 -14.24
N GLY A 173 2.80 -6.19 -13.26
CA GLY A 173 3.34 -7.27 -12.42
C GLY A 173 2.27 -7.98 -11.60
N GLN A 174 1.27 -7.24 -11.10
CA GLN A 174 0.13 -7.78 -10.37
C GLN A 174 -0.78 -8.63 -11.25
N GLN A 175 -1.08 -8.16 -12.46
CA GLN A 175 -1.86 -8.92 -13.44
C GLN A 175 -1.12 -10.19 -13.87
N MET A 176 0.20 -10.10 -14.12
CA MET A 176 1.04 -11.24 -14.48
C MET A 176 1.10 -12.30 -13.38
N TYR A 177 1.28 -11.90 -12.11
CA TYR A 177 1.22 -12.81 -10.96
C TYR A 177 -0.08 -13.63 -10.99
N TYR A 178 -1.21 -12.97 -11.22
CA TYR A 178 -2.51 -13.64 -11.31
C TYR A 178 -2.62 -14.57 -12.52
N SER A 179 -2.19 -14.13 -13.70
CA SER A 179 -2.26 -14.94 -14.92
C SER A 179 -1.48 -16.24 -14.77
N VAL A 180 -0.29 -16.21 -14.16
CA VAL A 180 0.50 -17.43 -13.92
C VAL A 180 -0.21 -18.34 -12.92
N ARG A 181 -0.83 -17.79 -11.87
CA ARG A 181 -1.61 -18.58 -10.90
C ARG A 181 -2.81 -19.28 -11.54
N VAL A 182 -3.51 -18.61 -12.45
CA VAL A 182 -4.63 -19.20 -13.22
C VAL A 182 -4.11 -20.35 -14.10
N GLN A 183 -2.98 -20.14 -14.81
CA GLN A 183 -2.36 -21.20 -15.62
C GLN A 183 -1.94 -22.40 -14.77
N LEU A 184 -1.36 -22.16 -13.60
CA LEU A 184 -0.90 -23.19 -12.69
C LEU A 184 -2.07 -24.05 -12.16
N GLU A 185 -3.14 -23.42 -11.69
CA GLU A 185 -4.34 -24.14 -11.25
C GLU A 185 -5.00 -24.89 -12.42
N ARG A 186 -5.03 -24.29 -13.61
CA ARG A 186 -5.53 -24.97 -14.81
C ARG A 186 -4.73 -26.24 -15.12
N ARG A 187 -3.39 -26.18 -15.13
CA ARG A 187 -2.54 -27.37 -15.32
C ARG A 187 -2.78 -28.42 -14.26
N ARG A 188 -2.96 -28.02 -13.00
CA ARG A 188 -3.34 -28.93 -11.91
C ARG A 188 -4.65 -29.68 -12.20
N LEU A 189 -5.67 -28.95 -12.65
CA LEU A 189 -6.97 -29.54 -12.98
C LEU A 189 -6.86 -30.49 -14.19
N GLU A 190 -6.11 -30.09 -15.23
CA GLU A 190 -5.82 -30.93 -16.41
C GLU A 190 -5.05 -32.20 -16.05
N ASN A 191 -4.16 -32.14 -15.06
CA ASN A 191 -3.37 -33.27 -14.54
C ASN A 191 -4.07 -34.06 -13.42
N GLY A 192 -5.40 -34.04 -13.35
CA GLY A 192 -6.15 -34.85 -12.39
C GLY A 192 -6.01 -34.39 -10.93
N ASN A 193 -5.93 -33.08 -10.70
CA ASN A 193 -5.72 -32.41 -9.41
C ASN A 193 -4.31 -32.52 -8.82
N VAL A 194 -3.33 -32.95 -9.60
CA VAL A 194 -1.93 -33.12 -9.18
C VAL A 194 -1.05 -32.10 -9.88
N TYR A 195 -0.11 -31.50 -9.15
CA TYR A 195 0.94 -30.67 -9.74
C TYR A 195 2.08 -31.56 -10.23
N THR A 196 2.67 -31.22 -11.38
CA THR A 196 3.98 -31.77 -11.74
C THR A 196 5.06 -31.26 -10.78
N PRO A 197 6.24 -31.90 -10.67
CA PRO A 197 7.31 -31.39 -9.81
C PRO A 197 7.71 -29.93 -10.12
N GLU A 198 7.68 -29.54 -11.40
CA GLU A 198 7.94 -28.18 -11.86
C GLU A 198 6.85 -27.21 -11.39
N ASP A 199 5.58 -27.61 -11.53
CA ASP A 199 4.42 -26.84 -11.05
C ASP A 199 4.39 -26.73 -9.53
N GLU A 200 4.85 -27.75 -8.81
CA GLU A 200 4.93 -27.76 -7.35
C GLU A 200 6.01 -26.80 -6.84
N ALA A 201 7.17 -26.77 -7.49
CA ALA A 201 8.21 -25.77 -7.21
C ALA A 201 7.68 -24.34 -7.45
N LEU A 202 6.97 -24.14 -8.56
CA LEU A 202 6.36 -22.85 -8.89
C LEU A 202 5.24 -22.46 -7.90
N ASN A 203 4.36 -23.40 -7.52
CA ASN A 203 3.31 -23.17 -6.53
C ASN A 203 3.92 -22.82 -5.17
N THR A 204 4.96 -23.56 -4.75
CA THR A 204 5.66 -23.31 -3.49
C THR A 204 6.26 -21.91 -3.46
N ARG A 205 6.93 -21.50 -4.54
CA ARG A 205 7.43 -20.14 -4.69
C ARG A 205 6.30 -19.12 -4.56
N TYR A 206 5.18 -19.31 -5.23
CA TYR A 206 4.03 -18.41 -5.14
C TYR A 206 3.32 -18.41 -3.79
N GLU A 207 3.40 -19.50 -3.04
CA GLU A 207 2.85 -19.57 -1.69
C GLU A 207 3.72 -18.82 -0.67
N GLN A 208 5.02 -18.72 -0.94
CA GLN A 208 5.98 -17.96 -0.16
C GLN A 208 6.01 -16.47 -0.56
N GLU A 209 5.91 -16.18 -1.86
CA GLU A 209 5.82 -14.82 -2.37
C GLU A 209 4.46 -14.20 -2.03
N LYS A 210 4.50 -13.05 -1.33
CA LYS A 210 3.32 -12.21 -1.17
C LYS A 210 3.00 -11.55 -2.50
N PHE A 211 1.72 -11.26 -2.73
CA PHE A 211 1.29 -10.44 -3.85
C PHE A 211 2.14 -9.16 -3.91
N PRO A 212 2.67 -8.78 -5.09
CA PRO A 212 3.52 -7.60 -5.19
C PRO A 212 2.70 -6.37 -4.76
N ASP A 213 3.03 -5.85 -3.59
CA ASP A 213 2.53 -4.56 -3.13
C ASP A 213 3.24 -3.47 -3.95
N ILE A 214 2.51 -2.39 -4.21
CA ILE A 214 3.05 -1.19 -4.87
C ILE A 214 4.14 -0.64 -3.96
N VAL A 215 5.38 -0.64 -4.43
CA VAL A 215 6.46 0.21 -3.92
C VAL A 215 6.43 1.51 -4.71
#